data_AF-D4CHN8-F1
#
_entry.id   AF-D4CHN8-F1
#
_cell.length_a   1.000
_cell.length_b   1.000
_cell.length_c   1.000
_cell.angle_alpha   90.00
_cell.angle_beta   90.00
_cell.angle_gamma   90.00
#
_symmetry.space_group_name_H-M   'P 1'
#
loop_
_entity.id
_entity.type
_entity.pdbx_description
1 polymer ?
#
loop_
_entity_poly.entity_id
_entity_poly.type
_entity_poly.pdbx_seq_one_letter_code
_entity_poly.pdbx_strand_id
1 'polypeptide(L)'
;MTAPDSLKDRIDRELAVIDSMRENEEHSERKGSDMRFKKRKLVLAAAAVMMIGSITCIAAGKMAGSMVGSSHLTEVREYSGLADAEKKTGLETGMPESFSNGYQFQYVNTGDGAAVDADGNPIPGTEYTDIFVSYEKDGNEILASVTPKLKGMEESSEGMPEAKEVREIGGVSVSYLETTMKVVPPDYELTEQDKKDMENPNFGISYGSDEVKVQEVHSMEWRTEDQAYSLVDITGTAGAEEMFSMAEEIIEGK
;
A
#
# COMPACT_ATOMS: atom_id res chain seq x y z
N MET A 1 18.79 25.44 -1.69
CA MET A 1 19.83 24.41 -1.94
C MET A 1 19.25 23.44 -2.95
N THR A 2 20.05 22.92 -3.87
CA THR A 2 19.59 22.03 -4.94
C THR A 2 19.22 20.66 -4.37
N ALA A 3 18.18 20.01 -4.90
CA ALA A 3 17.88 18.62 -4.56
C ALA A 3 19.11 17.74 -4.84
N PRO A 4 19.45 16.76 -3.97
CA PRO A 4 20.61 15.91 -4.17
C PRO A 4 20.42 15.05 -5.42
N ASP A 5 21.45 14.99 -6.26
CA ASP A 5 21.37 14.42 -7.61
C ASP A 5 20.84 12.97 -7.62
N SER A 6 21.02 12.20 -6.54
CA SER A 6 20.54 10.82 -6.43
C SER A 6 19.01 10.62 -6.51
N LEU A 7 18.20 11.58 -6.05
CA LEU A 7 16.73 11.48 -6.16
C LEU A 7 16.30 11.76 -7.60
N LYS A 8 16.92 12.79 -8.21
CA LYS A 8 16.71 13.13 -9.61
C LYS A 8 17.18 11.99 -10.51
N ASP A 9 18.34 11.40 -10.26
CA ASP A 9 18.87 10.24 -10.98
C ASP A 9 17.98 8.99 -10.84
N ARG A 10 17.11 8.89 -9.83
CA ARG A 10 16.11 7.81 -9.70
C ARG A 10 14.87 8.14 -10.54
N ILE A 11 14.33 9.34 -10.40
CA ILE A 11 13.17 9.81 -11.19
C ILE A 11 13.50 9.80 -12.69
N ASP A 12 14.66 10.32 -13.10
CA ASP A 12 15.14 10.33 -14.48
C ASP A 12 15.40 8.90 -15.01
N ARG A 13 15.73 7.93 -14.13
CA ARG A 13 15.84 6.50 -14.51
C ARG A 13 14.47 5.87 -14.74
N GLU A 14 13.50 6.08 -13.85
CA GLU A 14 12.14 5.58 -14.04
C GLU A 14 11.49 6.20 -15.28
N LEU A 15 11.66 7.52 -15.48
CA LEU A 15 11.21 8.20 -16.70
C LEU A 15 11.89 7.65 -17.97
N ALA A 16 13.20 7.37 -17.93
CA ALA A 16 13.91 6.76 -19.07
C ALA A 16 13.46 5.31 -19.34
N VAL A 17 13.11 4.54 -18.30
CA VAL A 17 12.50 3.21 -18.46
C VAL A 17 11.13 3.35 -19.14
N ILE A 18 10.28 4.24 -18.65
CA ILE A 18 8.94 4.54 -19.21
C ILE A 18 9.03 4.97 -20.69
N ASP A 19 9.91 5.91 -21.04
CA ASP A 19 10.07 6.35 -22.43
C ASP A 19 10.64 5.23 -23.33
N SER A 20 11.59 4.42 -22.83
CA SER A 20 12.11 3.27 -23.59
C SER A 20 11.05 2.18 -23.82
N MET A 21 10.08 2.04 -22.92
CA MET A 21 8.94 1.15 -23.09
C MET A 21 7.95 1.71 -24.12
N ARG A 22 7.67 3.03 -24.07
CA ARG A 22 6.82 3.72 -25.06
C ARG A 22 7.38 3.60 -26.48
N GLU A 23 8.69 3.76 -26.66
CA GLU A 23 9.34 3.54 -27.96
C GLU A 23 9.24 2.09 -28.43
N ASN A 24 9.38 1.10 -27.53
CA ASN A 24 9.23 -0.32 -27.86
C ASN A 24 7.78 -0.69 -28.24
N GLU A 25 6.77 -0.12 -27.59
CA GLU A 25 5.36 -0.30 -27.97
C GLU A 25 5.06 0.31 -29.35
N GLU A 26 5.47 1.56 -29.61
CA GLU A 26 5.35 2.16 -30.95
C GLU A 26 6.09 1.36 -32.04
N HIS A 27 7.20 0.69 -31.67
CA HIS A 27 7.96 -0.15 -32.60
C HIS A 27 7.32 -1.54 -32.81
N SER A 28 6.58 -2.05 -31.82
CA SER A 28 5.78 -3.27 -31.85
C SER A 28 4.52 -3.09 -32.70
N GLU A 29 3.78 -2.00 -32.52
CA GLU A 29 2.57 -1.68 -33.31
C GLU A 29 2.85 -1.54 -34.81
N ARG A 30 4.08 -1.14 -35.19
CA ARG A 30 4.53 -1.07 -36.60
C ARG A 30 4.90 -2.43 -37.20
N LYS A 31 4.89 -3.54 -36.44
CA LYS A 31 5.29 -4.89 -36.87
C LYS A 31 4.34 -6.01 -36.39
N GLY A 32 3.04 -5.87 -36.60
CA GLY A 32 2.10 -6.99 -36.43
C GLY A 32 0.72 -6.72 -37.02
N SER A 33 0.38 -7.37 -38.13
CA SER A 33 -0.96 -7.25 -38.74
C SER A 33 -1.99 -8.17 -38.08
N ASP A 34 -3.24 -7.72 -38.07
CA ASP A 34 -4.46 -8.53 -38.01
C ASP A 34 -4.59 -9.58 -36.89
N MET A 35 -4.93 -9.11 -35.69
CA MET A 35 -6.02 -9.74 -34.95
C MET A 35 -6.79 -8.78 -34.05
N ARG A 36 -8.13 -8.80 -34.17
CA ARG A 36 -9.04 -7.92 -33.42
C ARG A 36 -9.12 -8.30 -31.95
N PHE A 37 -8.26 -7.73 -31.11
CA PHE A 37 -8.49 -7.69 -29.67
C PHE A 37 -9.22 -6.42 -29.28
N LYS A 38 -10.33 -6.60 -28.53
CA LYS A 38 -11.12 -5.49 -27.98
C LYS A 38 -10.22 -4.68 -27.05
N LYS A 39 -10.29 -3.34 -27.15
CA LYS A 39 -9.55 -2.37 -26.33
C LYS A 39 -9.55 -2.76 -24.85
N ARG A 40 -8.51 -3.46 -24.38
CA ARG A 40 -8.08 -3.38 -22.99
C ARG A 40 -7.45 -2.01 -22.86
N LYS A 41 -7.99 -1.15 -22.00
CA LYS A 41 -7.34 0.11 -21.67
C LYS A 41 -5.93 -0.23 -21.18
N LEU A 42 -4.91 0.49 -21.62
CA LEU A 42 -3.65 0.51 -20.88
C LEU A 42 -4.02 0.97 -19.46
N VAL A 43 -3.85 0.09 -18.49
CA VAL A 43 -3.76 0.50 -17.10
C VAL A 43 -2.38 1.13 -17.02
N LEU A 44 -2.34 2.47 -16.87
CA LEU A 44 -1.11 3.15 -16.47
C LEU A 44 -0.57 2.41 -15.25
N ALA A 45 0.75 2.20 -15.18
CA ALA A 45 1.36 1.62 -13.99
C ALA A 45 1.16 2.58 -12.82
N ALA A 46 0.06 2.37 -12.08
CA ALA A 46 -0.22 3.09 -10.86
C ALA A 46 0.79 2.59 -9.81
N ALA A 47 1.81 3.40 -9.55
CA ALA A 47 2.50 3.30 -8.28
C ALA A 47 1.48 3.71 -7.21
N ALA A 48 0.82 2.72 -6.61
CA ALA A 48 -0.12 2.95 -5.52
C ALA A 48 0.68 3.42 -4.29
N VAL A 49 0.89 4.73 -4.18
CA VAL A 49 1.42 5.37 -2.98
C VAL A 49 0.32 5.35 -1.93
N MET A 50 0.12 4.19 -1.32
CA MET A 50 -0.68 4.05 -0.13
C MET A 50 0.07 4.70 1.02
N MET A 51 -0.30 5.95 1.33
CA MET A 51 0.02 6.56 2.61
C MET A 51 -0.81 5.87 3.70
N ILE A 52 -0.38 4.68 4.12
CA ILE A 52 -0.97 3.96 5.24
C ILE A 52 -0.60 4.72 6.51
N GLY A 53 -1.59 5.34 7.15
CA GLY A 53 -1.45 6.02 8.43
C GLY A 53 -0.64 7.32 8.38
N SER A 54 -1.31 8.46 8.61
CA SER A 54 -0.67 9.74 8.87
C SER A 54 0.03 9.77 10.23
N ILE A 55 1.24 9.18 10.34
CA ILE A 55 2.09 9.24 11.55
C ILE A 55 2.72 10.64 11.69
N THR A 56 1.87 11.65 11.92
CA THR A 56 2.28 12.97 12.39
C THR A 56 2.10 13.00 13.92
N CYS A 57 3.04 13.45 14.73
CA CYS A 57 4.25 14.21 14.44
C CYS A 57 5.26 13.96 15.57
N ILE A 58 6.56 14.08 15.27
CA ILE A 58 7.58 14.02 16.32
C ILE A 58 8.58 15.17 16.05
N ALA A 59 8.98 15.96 17.08
CA ALA A 59 9.96 17.05 16.92
C ALA A 59 11.26 16.83 17.73
N ALA A 60 12.48 16.99 17.22
CA ALA A 60 12.95 17.16 15.82
C ALA A 60 13.88 15.98 15.39
N GLY A 61 14.05 15.75 14.08
CA GLY A 61 14.89 14.68 13.48
C GLY A 61 14.12 13.42 13.05
N LYS A 62 12.91 13.60 12.50
CA LYS A 62 11.79 12.72 12.83
C LYS A 62 10.78 12.52 11.70
N MET A 63 10.25 11.30 11.68
CA MET A 63 9.24 10.79 10.76
C MET A 63 7.90 11.55 10.91
N ALA A 64 7.28 11.87 9.77
CA ALA A 64 5.92 12.40 9.66
C ALA A 64 4.98 11.45 8.88
N GLY A 65 5.50 10.31 8.43
CA GLY A 65 4.80 9.25 7.71
C GLY A 65 5.79 8.35 6.99
N SER A 66 5.27 7.44 6.16
CA SER A 66 6.07 6.59 5.28
C SER A 66 5.65 6.78 3.82
N MET A 67 6.61 6.66 2.91
CA MET A 67 6.32 6.45 1.49
C MET A 67 6.67 5.01 1.13
N VAL A 68 5.79 4.33 0.39
CA VAL A 68 6.06 3.00 -0.19
C VAL A 68 5.57 3.00 -1.63
N GLY A 69 6.35 2.38 -2.52
CA GLY A 69 6.00 2.22 -3.93
C GLY A 69 6.22 0.79 -4.40
N SER A 70 5.19 0.19 -5.00
CA SER A 70 5.26 -1.08 -5.73
C SER A 70 4.75 -0.87 -7.17
N SER A 71 4.99 -1.84 -8.05
CA SER A 71 4.59 -1.76 -9.47
C SER A 71 3.82 -2.99 -9.89
N HIS A 72 2.71 -2.83 -10.60
CA HIS A 72 1.96 -3.95 -11.21
C HIS A 72 2.84 -4.81 -12.15
N LEU A 73 3.97 -4.30 -12.63
CA LEU A 73 4.93 -5.04 -13.45
C LEU A 73 5.75 -6.07 -12.67
N THR A 74 5.78 -5.99 -11.33
CA THR A 74 6.53 -6.91 -10.44
C THR A 74 5.62 -7.89 -9.68
N GLU A 75 4.32 -7.94 -10.01
CA GLU A 75 3.38 -8.91 -9.48
C GLU A 75 3.75 -10.35 -9.85
N VAL A 76 3.68 -11.25 -8.86
CA VAL A 76 3.73 -12.70 -9.06
C VAL A 76 2.37 -13.29 -8.71
N ARG A 77 1.73 -13.91 -9.71
CA ARG A 77 0.35 -14.46 -9.62
C ARG A 77 0.27 -15.93 -9.23
N GLU A 78 1.42 -16.56 -9.02
CA GLU A 78 1.52 -17.90 -8.43
C GLU A 78 1.77 -17.74 -6.92
N TYR A 79 0.99 -18.41 -6.08
CA TYR A 79 1.09 -18.30 -4.62
C TYR A 79 2.50 -18.62 -4.07
N SER A 80 3.25 -19.50 -4.75
CA SER A 80 4.65 -19.79 -4.43
C SER A 80 5.57 -18.57 -4.46
N GLY A 81 5.18 -17.48 -5.13
CA GLY A 81 5.91 -16.21 -5.11
C GLY A 81 5.96 -15.55 -3.73
N LEU A 82 5.03 -15.87 -2.83
CA LEU A 82 5.01 -15.33 -1.46
C LEU A 82 6.27 -15.77 -0.71
N ALA A 83 6.64 -17.04 -0.79
CA ALA A 83 7.86 -17.57 -0.16
C ALA A 83 9.14 -16.95 -0.73
N ASP A 84 9.16 -16.56 -2.01
CA ASP A 84 10.28 -15.82 -2.61
C ASP A 84 10.31 -14.35 -2.13
N ALA A 85 9.16 -13.72 -1.90
CA ALA A 85 9.05 -12.38 -1.33
C ALA A 85 9.50 -12.35 0.14
N GLU A 86 9.00 -13.27 0.97
CA GLU A 86 9.40 -13.48 2.37
C GLU A 86 10.91 -13.70 2.48
N LYS A 87 11.47 -14.59 1.66
CA LYS A 87 12.91 -14.84 1.60
C LYS A 87 13.73 -13.63 1.14
N LYS A 88 13.16 -12.75 0.30
CA LYS A 88 13.81 -11.53 -0.18
C LYS A 88 13.87 -10.44 0.90
N THR A 89 12.80 -10.27 1.67
CA THR A 89 12.69 -9.21 2.70
C THR A 89 13.14 -9.66 4.09
N GLY A 90 13.07 -10.95 4.38
CA GLY A 90 13.25 -11.52 5.72
C GLY A 90 12.01 -11.43 6.62
N LEU A 91 10.84 -11.12 6.05
CA LEU A 91 9.54 -11.11 6.74
C LEU A 91 8.90 -12.50 6.75
N GLU A 92 8.07 -12.77 7.75
CA GLU A 92 7.21 -13.98 7.81
C GLU A 92 5.75 -13.52 7.84
N THR A 93 4.99 -13.72 6.76
CA THR A 93 3.67 -13.09 6.58
C THR A 93 2.50 -13.90 7.13
N GLY A 94 2.61 -15.22 7.23
CA GLY A 94 1.50 -16.10 7.63
C GLY A 94 0.27 -16.05 6.70
N MET A 95 0.38 -15.44 5.53
CA MET A 95 -0.72 -15.20 4.59
C MET A 95 -1.08 -16.50 3.83
N PRO A 96 -2.31 -17.04 3.93
CA PRO A 96 -2.69 -18.31 3.31
C PRO A 96 -2.98 -18.18 1.81
N GLU A 97 -3.01 -19.29 1.06
CA GLU A 97 -3.41 -19.27 -0.37
C GLU A 97 -4.90 -18.96 -0.54
N SER A 98 -5.71 -19.44 0.41
CA SER A 98 -7.15 -19.24 0.48
C SER A 98 -7.56 -19.01 1.93
N PHE A 99 -8.37 -17.99 2.20
CA PHE A 99 -9.03 -17.82 3.49
C PHE A 99 -10.30 -18.67 3.58
N SER A 100 -10.64 -19.12 4.78
CA SER A 100 -11.82 -19.95 5.06
C SER A 100 -13.14 -19.25 4.73
N ASN A 101 -13.15 -17.92 4.78
CA ASN A 101 -14.28 -17.06 4.40
C ASN A 101 -14.46 -16.89 2.88
N GLY A 102 -13.54 -17.44 2.06
CA GLY A 102 -13.64 -17.52 0.60
C GLY A 102 -12.72 -16.61 -0.20
N TYR A 103 -11.97 -15.69 0.43
CA TYR A 103 -10.99 -14.84 -0.27
C TYR A 103 -9.83 -15.67 -0.84
N GLN A 104 -9.51 -15.43 -2.12
CA GLN A 104 -8.50 -16.18 -2.88
C GLN A 104 -7.32 -15.30 -3.28
N PHE A 105 -6.10 -15.79 -3.06
CA PHE A 105 -4.86 -15.13 -3.50
C PHE A 105 -4.91 -14.76 -5.00
N GLN A 106 -4.53 -13.53 -5.32
CA GLN A 106 -4.47 -13.00 -6.69
C GLN A 106 -3.05 -12.72 -7.16
N TYR A 107 -2.26 -12.07 -6.30
CA TYR A 107 -0.86 -11.76 -6.55
C TYR A 107 -0.13 -11.39 -5.25
N VAL A 108 1.18 -11.59 -5.25
CA VAL A 108 2.12 -10.97 -4.32
C VAL A 108 2.98 -9.96 -5.07
N ASN A 109 3.41 -8.92 -4.37
CA ASN A 109 4.37 -7.94 -4.86
C ASN A 109 5.30 -7.52 -3.72
N THR A 110 6.42 -6.88 -4.06
CA THR A 110 7.26 -6.18 -3.08
C THR A 110 7.40 -4.72 -3.47
N GLY A 111 7.30 -3.80 -2.52
CA GLY A 111 7.53 -2.37 -2.76
C GLY A 111 8.62 -1.82 -1.85
N ASP A 112 9.45 -0.93 -2.37
CA ASP A 112 10.47 -0.27 -1.57
C ASP A 112 9.87 0.95 -0.88
N GLY A 113 10.24 1.14 0.39
CA GLY A 113 9.72 2.21 1.25
C GLY A 113 10.79 2.90 2.07
N ALA A 114 10.43 4.04 2.64
CA ALA A 114 11.23 4.78 3.61
C ALA A 114 10.32 5.65 4.50
N ALA A 115 10.76 5.94 5.72
CA ALA A 115 10.17 7.00 6.52
C ALA A 115 10.43 8.36 5.85
N VAL A 116 9.48 9.28 5.92
CA VAL A 116 9.62 10.64 5.38
C VAL A 116 9.51 11.71 6.47
N ASP A 117 10.15 12.86 6.27
CA ASP A 117 10.01 14.03 7.13
C ASP A 117 8.72 14.83 6.83
N ALA A 118 8.48 15.90 7.59
CA ALA A 118 7.29 16.73 7.46
C ALA A 118 7.18 17.49 6.12
N ASP A 119 8.27 17.59 5.36
CA ASP A 119 8.31 18.15 4.00
C ASP A 119 8.21 17.04 2.92
N GLY A 120 8.02 15.77 3.33
CA GLY A 120 7.87 14.61 2.45
C GLY A 120 9.19 14.02 1.94
N ASN A 121 10.35 14.42 2.48
CA ASN A 121 11.65 13.90 2.03
C ASN A 121 11.97 12.58 2.75
N PRO A 122 12.50 11.56 2.04
CA PRO A 122 12.91 10.31 2.68
C PRO A 122 14.07 10.51 3.66
N ILE A 123 13.94 9.92 4.85
CA ILE A 123 14.92 9.97 5.93
C ILE A 123 15.99 8.88 5.68
N PRO A 124 17.27 9.23 5.47
CA PRO A 124 18.31 8.24 5.17
C PRO A 124 18.53 7.21 6.30
N GLY A 125 18.70 5.94 5.94
CA GLY A 125 18.87 4.84 6.89
C GLY A 125 17.55 4.28 7.43
N THR A 126 16.42 4.65 6.83
CA THR A 126 15.08 4.16 7.14
C THR A 126 14.48 3.34 5.99
N GLU A 127 15.29 2.96 5.01
CA GLU A 127 14.84 2.25 3.82
C GLU A 127 14.46 0.79 4.14
N TYR A 128 13.35 0.34 3.57
CA TYR A 128 12.82 -1.02 3.75
C TYR A 128 12.17 -1.54 2.46
N THR A 129 11.79 -2.82 2.45
CA THR A 129 10.98 -3.43 1.40
C THR A 129 9.79 -4.14 2.05
N ASP A 130 8.58 -3.73 1.68
CA ASP A 130 7.31 -4.33 2.09
C ASP A 130 6.96 -5.53 1.22
N ILE A 131 6.10 -6.40 1.76
CA ILE A 131 5.34 -7.38 0.98
C ILE A 131 3.89 -6.91 0.89
N PHE A 132 3.35 -6.93 -0.33
CA PHE A 132 1.94 -6.69 -0.62
C PHE A 132 1.31 -7.99 -1.13
N VAL A 133 0.15 -8.37 -0.61
CA VAL A 133 -0.60 -9.56 -1.05
C VAL A 133 -2.05 -9.16 -1.32
N SER A 134 -2.55 -9.46 -2.52
CA SER A 134 -3.95 -9.19 -2.88
C SER A 134 -4.77 -10.47 -2.87
N TYR A 135 -6.00 -10.34 -2.37
CA TYR A 135 -7.02 -11.37 -2.33
C TYR A 135 -8.33 -10.87 -2.93
N GLU A 136 -9.05 -11.73 -3.65
CA GLU A 136 -10.35 -11.39 -4.26
C GLU A 136 -11.44 -12.37 -3.82
N LYS A 137 -12.66 -11.84 -3.67
CA LYS A 137 -13.90 -12.59 -3.46
C LYS A 137 -15.09 -11.80 -4.00
N ASP A 138 -15.85 -12.41 -4.92
CA ASP A 138 -17.08 -11.85 -5.50
C ASP A 138 -16.92 -10.42 -6.08
N GLY A 139 -15.70 -10.06 -6.49
CA GLY A 139 -15.33 -8.73 -6.98
C GLY A 139 -14.91 -7.71 -5.92
N ASN A 140 -14.84 -8.08 -4.64
CA ASN A 140 -14.16 -7.32 -3.59
C ASN A 140 -12.67 -7.70 -3.53
N GLU A 141 -11.78 -6.72 -3.35
CA GLU A 141 -10.33 -6.91 -3.22
C GLU A 141 -9.86 -6.48 -1.82
N ILE A 142 -9.22 -7.40 -1.09
CA ILE A 142 -8.46 -7.09 0.12
C ILE A 142 -6.99 -7.00 -0.25
N LEU A 143 -6.39 -5.83 0.00
CA LEU A 143 -4.97 -5.62 -0.15
C LEU A 143 -4.30 -5.67 1.23
N ALA A 144 -3.52 -6.73 1.47
CA ALA A 144 -2.68 -6.86 2.64
C ALA A 144 -1.30 -6.27 2.39
N SER A 145 -0.73 -5.63 3.42
CA SER A 145 0.66 -5.16 3.46
C SER A 145 1.33 -5.62 4.75
N VAL A 146 2.59 -6.04 4.64
CA VAL A 146 3.44 -6.43 5.76
C VAL A 146 4.71 -5.60 5.73
N THR A 147 4.96 -4.83 6.80
CA THR A 147 6.02 -3.82 6.90
C THR A 147 6.97 -4.15 8.04
N PRO A 148 8.30 -4.16 7.82
CA PRO A 148 9.27 -4.39 8.89
C PRO A 148 9.32 -3.22 9.86
N LYS A 149 9.50 -3.51 11.14
CA LYS A 149 9.66 -2.49 12.18
C LYS A 149 10.98 -1.74 12.05
N LEU A 150 10.91 -0.42 11.91
CA LEU A 150 12.08 0.43 11.75
C LEU A 150 12.88 0.56 13.05
N LYS A 151 14.08 -0.01 13.07
CA LYS A 151 14.96 -0.04 14.25
C LYS A 151 15.44 1.37 14.60
N GLY A 152 15.20 1.77 15.85
CA GLY A 152 15.62 3.08 16.36
C GLY A 152 14.63 4.22 16.09
N MET A 153 13.45 3.93 15.52
CA MET A 153 12.32 4.85 15.52
C MET A 153 11.33 4.49 16.63
N GLU A 154 10.82 5.50 17.32
CA GLU A 154 9.70 5.37 18.25
C GLU A 154 8.41 5.70 17.49
N GLU A 155 7.42 4.81 17.56
CA GLU A 155 6.10 5.04 16.98
C GLU A 155 5.24 5.90 17.92
N SER A 156 4.58 6.93 17.38
CA SER A 156 3.62 7.76 18.10
C SER A 156 2.18 7.40 17.69
N SER A 157 1.28 7.25 18.67
CA SER A 157 -0.15 7.08 18.42
C SER A 157 -0.91 8.41 18.26
N GLU A 158 -0.22 9.55 18.35
CA GLU A 158 -0.80 10.87 18.08
C GLU A 158 -1.12 10.98 16.59
N GLY A 159 -2.27 11.56 16.23
CA GLY A 159 -2.71 11.69 14.84
C GLY A 159 -3.14 10.38 14.13
N MET A 160 -3.08 9.23 14.80
CA MET A 160 -3.55 7.95 14.23
C MET A 160 -5.09 7.86 14.19
N PRO A 161 -5.68 7.16 13.20
CA PRO A 161 -7.11 6.94 13.16
C PRO A 161 -7.62 6.21 14.41
N GLU A 162 -8.80 6.61 14.90
CA GLU A 162 -9.45 5.92 16.01
C GLU A 162 -10.05 4.59 15.54
N ALA A 163 -9.62 3.49 16.17
CA ALA A 163 -10.18 2.17 15.92
C ALA A 163 -11.64 2.09 16.38
N LYS A 164 -12.53 1.65 15.48
CA LYS A 164 -13.95 1.44 15.76
C LYS A 164 -14.19 0.23 16.65
N GLU A 165 -13.36 -0.80 16.52
CA GLU A 165 -13.38 -1.99 17.36
C GLU A 165 -11.95 -2.52 17.55
N VAL A 166 -11.65 -3.14 18.69
CA VAL A 166 -10.37 -3.79 18.97
C VAL A 166 -10.64 -5.15 19.58
N ARG A 167 -9.95 -6.20 19.09
CA ARG A 167 -10.03 -7.58 19.60
C ARG A 167 -8.65 -8.10 19.96
N GLU A 168 -8.60 -8.99 20.94
CA GLU A 168 -7.40 -9.80 21.23
C GLU A 168 -7.53 -11.15 20.51
N ILE A 169 -6.56 -11.47 19.65
CA ILE A 169 -6.50 -12.69 18.84
C ILE A 169 -5.10 -13.27 19.02
N GLY A 170 -4.96 -14.52 19.48
CA GLY A 170 -3.65 -15.12 19.76
C GLY A 170 -2.74 -14.36 20.74
N GLY A 171 -3.27 -13.42 21.54
CA GLY A 171 -2.48 -12.50 22.38
C GLY A 171 -1.98 -11.23 21.66
N VAL A 172 -2.38 -11.03 20.41
CA VAL A 172 -2.14 -9.83 19.59
C VAL A 172 -3.37 -8.94 19.62
N SER A 173 -3.18 -7.63 19.76
CA SER A 173 -4.25 -6.64 19.65
C SER A 173 -4.47 -6.29 18.18
N VAL A 174 -5.68 -6.56 17.67
CA VAL A 174 -6.10 -6.29 16.30
C VAL A 174 -7.16 -5.18 16.29
N SER A 175 -6.89 -4.11 15.57
CA SER A 175 -7.76 -2.93 15.44
C SER A 175 -8.54 -2.97 14.14
N TYR A 176 -9.86 -2.77 14.20
CA TYR A 176 -10.72 -2.49 13.06
C TYR A 176 -10.92 -0.98 12.94
N LEU A 177 -10.68 -0.42 11.76
CA LEU A 177 -10.82 1.01 11.49
C LEU A 177 -11.75 1.22 10.29
N GLU A 178 -12.62 2.21 10.41
CA GLU A 178 -13.42 2.73 9.30
C GLU A 178 -12.93 4.15 9.02
N THR A 179 -12.42 4.36 7.81
CA THR A 179 -11.80 5.61 7.38
C THR A 179 -12.46 6.11 6.10
N THR A 180 -12.48 7.42 5.91
CA THR A 180 -12.88 8.03 4.64
C THR A 180 -11.63 8.30 3.81
N MET A 181 -11.51 7.62 2.67
CA MET A 181 -10.41 7.84 1.72
C MET A 181 -10.90 8.69 0.56
N LYS A 182 -10.21 9.80 0.30
CA LYS A 182 -10.35 10.59 -0.91
C LYS A 182 -9.22 10.27 -1.88
N VAL A 183 -9.53 9.62 -2.99
CA VAL A 183 -8.54 9.30 -4.03
C VAL A 183 -8.58 10.36 -5.13
N VAL A 184 -7.42 10.88 -5.55
CA VAL A 184 -7.30 12.03 -6.46
C VAL A 184 -6.27 11.82 -7.58
N PRO A 185 -6.33 12.63 -8.67
CA PRO A 185 -5.28 12.67 -9.70
C PRO A 185 -3.89 13.08 -9.18
N PRO A 186 -2.80 12.65 -9.85
CA PRO A 186 -1.43 13.02 -9.45
C PRO A 186 -1.13 14.53 -9.45
N ASP A 187 -1.87 15.33 -10.22
CA ASP A 187 -1.75 16.78 -10.33
C ASP A 187 -2.80 17.56 -9.51
N TYR A 188 -3.48 16.88 -8.58
CA TYR A 188 -4.50 17.49 -7.73
C TYR A 188 -3.92 18.46 -6.68
N GLU A 189 -4.41 19.70 -6.68
CA GLU A 189 -4.09 20.68 -5.63
C GLU A 189 -5.10 20.59 -4.46
N LEU A 190 -4.58 20.45 -3.23
CA LEU A 190 -5.40 20.39 -2.00
C LEU A 190 -6.21 21.67 -1.78
N THR A 191 -7.53 21.52 -1.62
CA THR A 191 -8.43 22.62 -1.29
C THR A 191 -8.39 22.98 0.20
N GLU A 192 -8.95 24.13 0.56
CA GLU A 192 -9.13 24.50 1.99
C GLU A 192 -10.05 23.53 2.74
N GLN A 193 -10.97 22.85 2.03
CA GLN A 193 -11.81 21.82 2.62
C GLN A 193 -11.00 20.53 2.87
N ASP A 194 -10.11 20.15 1.95
CA ASP A 194 -9.22 18.99 2.14
C ASP A 194 -8.33 19.14 3.37
N LYS A 195 -7.70 20.31 3.52
CA LYS A 195 -6.84 20.62 4.69
C LYS A 195 -7.61 20.52 6.01
N LYS A 196 -8.89 20.89 5.99
CA LYS A 196 -9.78 20.81 7.15
C LYS A 196 -10.25 19.37 7.41
N ASP A 197 -10.57 18.62 6.36
CA ASP A 197 -10.98 17.22 6.50
C ASP A 197 -9.81 16.35 7.00
N MET A 198 -8.58 16.67 6.60
CA MET A 198 -7.33 16.09 7.17
C MET A 198 -7.07 16.44 8.65
N GLU A 199 -7.87 17.32 9.29
CA GLU A 199 -7.86 17.48 10.76
C GLU A 199 -8.56 16.29 11.47
N ASN A 200 -9.37 15.50 10.75
CA ASN A 200 -9.94 14.25 11.22
C ASN A 200 -8.94 13.11 10.96
N PRO A 201 -8.44 12.40 12.00
CA PRO A 201 -7.46 11.33 11.81
C PRO A 201 -8.04 10.13 11.04
N ASN A 202 -9.37 10.00 10.92
CA ASN A 202 -10.03 8.98 10.11
C ASN A 202 -10.26 9.42 8.64
N PHE A 203 -9.65 10.51 8.17
CA PHE A 203 -9.74 10.98 6.79
C PHE A 203 -8.36 10.99 6.10
N GLY A 204 -8.25 10.27 4.98
CA GLY A 204 -7.03 10.18 4.19
C GLY A 204 -7.18 10.72 2.77
N ILE A 205 -6.08 11.18 2.16
CA ILE A 205 -6.01 11.51 0.73
C ILE A 205 -4.95 10.64 0.07
N SER A 206 -5.32 9.97 -1.03
CA SER A 206 -4.42 9.11 -1.82
C SER A 206 -4.33 9.61 -3.26
N TYR A 207 -3.14 9.59 -3.85
CA TYR A 207 -2.89 10.09 -5.21
C TYR A 207 -2.70 8.92 -6.19
N GLY A 208 -3.30 9.02 -7.38
CA GLY A 208 -3.13 8.03 -8.46
C GLY A 208 -4.40 7.64 -9.23
N SER A 209 -5.55 8.25 -8.96
CA SER A 209 -6.81 7.97 -9.68
C SER A 209 -7.04 8.96 -10.83
N ASP A 210 -7.56 8.49 -11.98
CA ASP A 210 -7.98 9.36 -13.10
C ASP A 210 -9.05 10.40 -12.69
N GLU A 211 -9.77 10.16 -11.60
CA GLU A 211 -10.92 10.95 -11.13
C GLU A 211 -10.87 11.15 -9.61
N VAL A 212 -11.39 12.28 -9.12
CA VAL A 212 -11.59 12.49 -7.68
C VAL A 212 -12.74 11.63 -7.18
N LYS A 213 -12.48 10.77 -6.20
CA LYS A 213 -13.45 9.89 -5.54
C LYS A 213 -13.34 10.01 -4.03
N VAL A 214 -14.45 9.83 -3.32
CA VAL A 214 -14.50 9.75 -1.86
C VAL A 214 -15.28 8.49 -1.52
N GLN A 215 -14.71 7.64 -0.68
CA GLN A 215 -15.26 6.35 -0.31
C GLN A 215 -14.90 5.99 1.14
N GLU A 216 -15.74 5.18 1.77
CA GLU A 216 -15.43 4.52 3.03
C GLU A 216 -14.50 3.33 2.74
N VAL A 217 -13.49 3.15 3.59
CA VAL A 217 -12.46 2.11 3.50
C VAL A 217 -12.38 1.44 4.86
N HIS A 218 -12.43 0.11 4.85
CA HIS A 218 -12.32 -0.69 6.07
C HIS A 218 -10.90 -1.25 6.15
N SER A 219 -10.30 -1.22 7.34
CA SER A 219 -8.99 -1.81 7.56
C SER A 219 -8.87 -2.61 8.86
N MET A 220 -8.02 -3.63 8.82
CA MET A 220 -7.45 -4.25 10.01
C MET A 220 -6.02 -3.76 10.17
N GLU A 221 -5.60 -3.45 11.39
CA GLU A 221 -4.20 -3.20 11.73
C GLU A 221 -3.79 -3.98 12.98
N TRP A 222 -2.60 -4.60 12.92
CA TRP A 222 -1.96 -5.18 14.11
C TRP A 222 -0.43 -5.17 13.97
N ARG A 223 0.26 -5.49 15.06
CA ARG A 223 1.72 -5.50 15.15
C ARG A 223 2.21 -6.74 15.89
N THR A 224 3.33 -7.28 15.46
CA THR A 224 4.12 -8.29 16.18
C THR A 224 5.39 -7.63 16.77
N GLU A 225 6.35 -8.42 17.25
CA GLU A 225 7.62 -7.88 17.75
C GLU A 225 8.43 -7.16 16.66
N ASP A 226 8.46 -7.73 15.45
CA ASP A 226 9.35 -7.36 14.34
C ASP A 226 8.65 -6.73 13.12
N GLN A 227 7.33 -6.82 12.98
CA GLN A 227 6.60 -6.34 11.80
C GLN A 227 5.17 -5.87 12.09
N ALA A 228 4.69 -4.94 11.26
CA ALA A 228 3.32 -4.43 11.25
C ALA A 228 2.53 -5.03 10.08
N TYR A 229 1.23 -5.15 10.27
CA TYR A 229 0.28 -5.69 9.31
C TYR A 229 -0.86 -4.68 9.07
N SER A 230 -1.26 -4.53 7.82
CA SER A 230 -2.52 -3.87 7.45
C SER A 230 -3.24 -4.69 6.39
N LEU A 231 -4.55 -4.93 6.56
CA LEU A 231 -5.44 -5.46 5.52
C LEU A 231 -6.45 -4.38 5.19
N VAL A 232 -6.55 -3.99 3.92
CA VAL A 232 -7.42 -2.89 3.48
C VAL A 232 -8.46 -3.40 2.49
N ASP A 233 -9.73 -3.25 2.83
CA ASP A 233 -10.83 -3.28 1.86
C ASP A 233 -11.03 -1.88 1.28
N ILE A 234 -10.54 -1.68 0.06
CA ILE A 234 -10.67 -0.42 -0.67
C ILE A 234 -12.13 -0.13 -1.05
N THR A 235 -12.97 -1.16 -1.21
CA THR A 235 -14.40 -1.01 -1.55
C THR A 235 -15.29 -0.66 -0.36
N GLY A 236 -14.84 -0.96 0.87
CA GLY A 236 -15.62 -0.76 2.10
C GLY A 236 -16.86 -1.67 2.20
N THR A 237 -16.79 -2.91 1.69
CA THR A 237 -17.93 -3.83 1.64
C THR A 237 -17.80 -5.07 2.53
N ALA A 238 -16.58 -5.47 2.90
CA ALA A 238 -16.28 -6.50 3.87
C ALA A 238 -16.66 -6.01 5.28
N GLY A 239 -17.34 -6.87 6.05
CA GLY A 239 -17.72 -6.56 7.42
C GLY A 239 -16.60 -6.85 8.43
N ALA A 240 -16.63 -6.17 9.59
CA ALA A 240 -15.65 -6.38 10.67
C ALA A 240 -15.42 -7.86 11.01
N GLU A 241 -16.48 -8.67 11.17
CA GLU A 241 -16.37 -10.12 11.46
C GLU A 241 -15.61 -10.90 10.37
N GLU A 242 -15.79 -10.51 9.10
CA GLU A 242 -15.14 -11.17 7.96
C GLU A 242 -13.66 -10.81 7.89
N MET A 243 -13.30 -9.57 8.22
CA MET A 243 -11.89 -9.16 8.29
C MET A 243 -11.20 -9.70 9.55
N PHE A 244 -11.89 -9.77 10.69
CA PHE A 244 -11.35 -10.38 11.92
C PHE A 244 -11.08 -11.88 11.76
N SER A 245 -11.88 -12.61 10.98
CA SER A 245 -11.57 -14.03 10.70
C SER A 245 -10.30 -14.18 9.85
N MET A 246 -10.04 -13.27 8.91
CA MET A 246 -8.78 -13.26 8.14
C MET A 246 -7.58 -12.98 9.05
N ALA A 247 -7.70 -12.02 9.98
CA ALA A 247 -6.68 -11.75 10.98
C ALA A 247 -6.43 -12.96 11.90
N GLU A 248 -7.48 -13.68 12.31
CA GLU A 248 -7.38 -14.92 13.09
C GLU A 248 -6.64 -16.04 12.32
N GLU A 249 -6.94 -16.22 11.04
CA GLU A 249 -6.26 -17.21 10.20
C GLU A 249 -4.76 -16.91 10.05
N ILE A 250 -4.37 -15.64 9.86
CA ILE A 250 -2.96 -15.22 9.78
C ILE A 250 -2.24 -15.36 11.12
N ILE A 251 -2.85 -14.87 12.21
CA ILE A 251 -2.22 -14.81 13.54
C ILE A 251 -2.08 -16.21 14.16
N GLU A 252 -3.06 -17.09 13.95
CA GLU A 252 -3.04 -18.45 14.51
C GLU A 252 -2.50 -19.51 13.54
N GLY A 253 -2.21 -19.14 12.28
CA GLY A 253 -1.60 -20.02 11.26
C GLY A 253 -2.50 -21.18 10.86
N LYS A 254 -3.76 -20.89 10.53
CA LYS A 254 -4.83 -21.87 10.25
C LYS A 254 -4.97 -22.24 8.77
#